data_AF-F7BUC9-F1
#
_entry.id   AF-F7BUC9-F1
#
_cell.length_a   1.000
_cell.length_b   1.000
_cell.length_c   1.000
_cell.angle_alpha   90.00
_cell.angle_beta   90.00
_cell.angle_gamma   90.00
#
_symmetry.space_group_name_H-M   'P 1'
#
loop_
_entity.id
_entity.type
_entity.pdbx_description
1 polymer ?
#
loop_
_entity_poly.entity_id
_entity_poly.type
_entity_poly.pdbx_seq_one_letter_code
_entity_poly.pdbx_strand_id
1 'polypeptide(L)'
;GPQSIAVAHGGPLTEALLISVCFPPGSLPYEYKIVIAGNHELTFDQEFMADLIKQDFYYFPSVSKLKPENYENVQSLLTNCIYLQDSEVTVRGFRIYGSPW
;
A
#
# COMPACT_ATOMS: atom_id res chain seq x y z
N GLY A 1 3.66 23.89 12.23
CA GLY A 1 2.47 23.46 12.98
C GLY A 1 2.63 21.99 13.35
N PRO A 2 1.72 21.39 14.14
CA PRO A 2 1.82 19.98 14.53
C PRO A 2 2.02 19.12 13.28
N GLN A 3 2.90 18.12 13.40
CA GLN A 3 3.35 17.14 12.40
C GLN A 3 2.55 17.20 11.09
N SER A 4 3.06 17.82 10.03
CA SER A 4 2.30 18.02 8.78
C SER A 4 2.37 16.83 7.82
N ILE A 5 3.28 15.90 8.09
CA ILE A 5 3.59 14.75 7.24
C ILE A 5 3.60 13.52 8.13
N ALA A 6 2.88 12.48 7.74
CA ALA A 6 3.04 11.14 8.28
C ALA A 6 3.52 10.20 7.18
N VAL A 7 4.52 9.39 7.51
CA VAL A 7 5.03 8.32 6.66
C VAL A 7 4.68 7.01 7.34
N ALA A 8 3.91 6.16 6.67
CA ALA A 8 3.61 4.80 7.13
C ALA A 8 4.25 3.79 6.16
N HIS A 9 4.91 2.79 6.75
CA HIS A 9 5.56 1.71 6.01
C HIS A 9 4.83 0.40 6.30
N GLY A 10 4.53 -0.35 5.25
CA GLY A 10 3.90 -1.68 5.27
C GLY A 10 4.79 -2.76 5.88
N GLY A 11 5.17 -2.62 7.16
CA GLY A 11 5.62 -3.75 7.98
C GLY A 11 4.46 -4.76 8.17
N PRO A 12 4.24 -5.38 9.35
CA PRO A 12 3.12 -6.31 9.55
C PRO A 12 1.75 -5.60 9.60
N LEU A 13 1.60 -4.49 8.88
CA LEU A 13 0.33 -3.89 8.54
C LEU A 13 -0.34 -4.88 7.57
N THR A 14 -1.61 -5.18 7.80
CA THR A 14 -2.40 -5.89 6.81
C THR A 14 -2.91 -4.88 5.79
N GLU A 15 -3.22 -5.29 4.56
CA GLU A 15 -3.80 -4.43 3.51
C GLU A 15 -4.95 -3.55 4.04
N ALA A 16 -5.73 -4.09 4.98
CA ALA A 16 -6.81 -3.38 5.68
C ALA A 16 -6.35 -2.14 6.47
N LEU A 17 -5.12 -2.13 7.00
CA LEU A 17 -4.58 -1.02 7.78
C LEU A 17 -4.06 0.12 6.89
N LEU A 18 -3.41 -0.18 5.76
CA LEU A 18 -3.06 0.84 4.76
C LEU A 18 -4.32 1.49 4.18
N ILE A 19 -5.32 0.67 3.84
CA ILE A 19 -6.63 1.16 3.40
C ILE A 19 -7.26 2.01 4.51
N SER A 20 -7.23 1.59 5.78
CA SER A 20 -7.76 2.37 6.91
C SER A 20 -7.06 3.71 7.12
N VAL A 21 -5.74 3.80 6.93
CA VAL A 21 -4.99 5.07 6.97
C VAL A 21 -5.46 6.03 5.86
N CYS A 22 -5.85 5.48 4.72
CA CYS A 22 -6.22 6.22 3.50
C CYS A 22 -7.75 6.36 3.28
N PHE A 23 -8.61 5.73 4.09
CA PHE A 23 -10.08 5.78 4.01
C PHE A 23 -10.66 6.71 5.11
N PRO A 24 -11.71 7.52 4.86
CA PRO A 24 -12.39 8.31 5.91
C PRO A 24 -13.58 7.52 6.51
N PRO A 25 -13.93 7.63 7.82
CA PRO A 25 -13.89 8.83 8.68
C PRO A 25 -13.17 8.65 10.04
N GLY A 26 -12.44 9.69 10.48
CA GLY A 26 -11.62 9.70 11.70
C GLY A 26 -10.12 9.98 11.47
N SER A 27 -9.78 10.59 10.33
CA SER A 27 -8.43 10.79 9.81
C SER A 27 -7.42 11.25 10.86
N LEU A 28 -6.24 10.63 10.87
CA LEU A 28 -5.05 11.22 11.48
C LEU A 28 -4.88 12.67 10.99
N PRO A 29 -4.57 13.63 11.86
CA PRO A 29 -4.60 15.07 11.57
C PRO A 29 -3.39 15.54 10.74
N TYR A 30 -2.99 14.73 9.76
CA TYR A 30 -1.83 14.94 8.90
C TYR A 30 -2.31 15.42 7.53
N GLU A 31 -1.77 16.56 7.09
CA GLU A 31 -2.07 17.15 5.78
C GLU A 31 -1.58 16.27 4.64
N TYR A 32 -0.40 15.67 4.81
CA TYR A 32 0.18 14.71 3.86
C TYR A 32 0.38 13.37 4.56
N LYS A 33 -0.20 12.33 3.97
CA LYS A 33 0.01 10.94 4.38
C LYS A 33 0.74 10.26 3.23
N ILE A 34 1.95 9.82 3.48
CA ILE A 34 2.78 9.10 2.51
C ILE A 34 2.82 7.65 2.95
N VAL A 35 2.52 6.74 2.03
CA VAL A 35 2.44 5.30 2.31
C VAL A 35 3.34 4.54 1.34
N ILE A 36 4.03 3.55 1.87
CA ILE A 36 4.89 2.62 1.12
C ILE A 36 4.44 1.22 1.53
N ALA A 37 4.14 0.36 0.56
CA ALA A 37 3.83 -1.05 0.82
C ALA A 37 5.10 -1.78 1.28
N GLY A 38 4.96 -2.84 2.05
CA GLY A 38 6.06 -3.78 2.28
C GLY A 38 5.66 -5.20 1.93
N ASN A 39 6.44 -6.15 2.42
CA ASN A 39 6.45 -7.54 1.97
C ASN A 39 5.17 -8.34 2.31
N HIS A 40 4.25 -7.77 3.10
CA HIS A 40 2.97 -8.39 3.45
C HIS A 40 1.81 -7.93 2.56
N GLU A 41 1.97 -6.87 1.78
CA GLU A 41 0.98 -6.35 0.83
C GLU A 41 1.06 -7.05 -0.53
N LEU A 42 0.84 -8.37 -0.54
CA LEU A 42 1.00 -9.19 -1.75
C LEU A 42 0.16 -8.68 -2.93
N THR A 43 -1.06 -8.16 -2.69
CA THR A 43 -1.91 -7.64 -3.77
C THR A 43 -1.39 -6.37 -4.44
N PHE A 44 -0.40 -5.70 -3.87
CA PHE A 44 0.27 -4.54 -4.47
C PHE A 44 1.37 -4.94 -5.46
N ASP A 45 1.87 -6.17 -5.38
CA ASP A 45 2.82 -6.74 -6.34
C ASP A 45 2.07 -7.62 -7.36
N GLN A 46 1.72 -7.01 -8.49
CA GLN A 46 0.98 -7.70 -9.55
C GLN A 46 1.76 -8.84 -10.20
N GLU A 47 3.10 -8.72 -10.29
CA GLU A 47 3.94 -9.76 -10.87
C GLU A 47 4.00 -10.98 -9.95
N PHE A 48 4.23 -10.74 -8.65
CA PHE A 48 4.22 -11.80 -7.64
C PHE A 48 2.85 -12.49 -7.58
N MET A 49 1.74 -11.74 -7.59
CA MET A 49 0.39 -12.32 -7.60
C MET A 49 0.11 -13.15 -8.85
N ALA A 50 0.53 -12.67 -10.02
CA ALA A 50 0.37 -13.41 -11.27
C ALA A 50 1.15 -14.73 -11.24
N ASP A 51 2.34 -14.75 -10.65
CA ASP A 51 3.16 -15.96 -10.54
C ASP A 51 2.64 -16.92 -9.45
N LEU A 52 2.11 -16.38 -8.34
CA LEU A 52 1.52 -17.18 -7.26
C LEU A 52 0.26 -17.92 -7.71
N ILE A 53 -0.58 -17.30 -8.55
CA ILE A 53 -1.76 -17.92 -9.15
C ILE A 53 -1.37 -19.00 -10.17
N LYS A 54 -0.31 -18.79 -10.97
CA LYS A 54 0.14 -19.78 -11.98
C LYS A 54 0.72 -21.05 -11.37
N GLN A 55 1.37 -20.95 -10.20
CA GLN A 55 2.11 -22.07 -9.62
C GLN A 55 1.28 -22.96 -8.67
N ASP A 56 -0.04 -22.73 -8.55
CA ASP A 56 -0.94 -23.50 -7.67
C ASP A 56 -0.42 -23.57 -6.21
N PHE A 57 0.24 -22.49 -5.76
CA PHE A 57 0.91 -22.43 -4.47
C PHE A 57 -0.13 -22.41 -3.34
N TYR A 58 -0.30 -23.55 -2.66
CA TYR A 58 -1.12 -23.71 -1.44
C TYR A 58 -0.57 -22.97 -0.20
N TYR A 59 0.51 -22.19 -0.36
CA TYR A 59 1.18 -21.50 0.76
C TYR A 59 0.29 -20.42 1.39
N PHE A 60 -0.57 -19.78 0.58
CA PHE A 60 -1.57 -18.82 1.04
C PHE A 60 -2.96 -19.17 0.46
N PRO A 61 -3.72 -20.07 1.11
CA PRO A 61 -5.01 -20.57 0.60
C PRO A 61 -6.08 -19.49 0.37
N SER A 62 -5.94 -18.33 1.02
CA SER A 62 -6.84 -17.19 0.84
C SER A 62 -6.49 -16.34 -0.38
N VAL A 63 -5.20 -16.28 -0.75
CA VAL A 63 -4.68 -15.48 -1.87
C VAL A 63 -4.84 -16.24 -3.19
N SER A 64 -4.62 -17.55 -3.18
CA SER A 64 -4.76 -18.42 -4.37
C SER A 64 -6.20 -18.48 -4.93
N LYS A 65 -7.19 -18.00 -4.18
CA LYS A 65 -8.60 -17.92 -4.62
C LYS A 65 -8.98 -16.56 -5.21
N LEU A 66 -8.09 -15.56 -5.14
CA LEU A 66 -8.35 -14.23 -5.68
C LEU A 66 -8.25 -14.28 -7.21
N LYS A 67 -9.22 -13.64 -7.87
CA LYS A 67 -9.11 -13.37 -9.30
C LYS A 67 -8.38 -12.06 -9.53
N PRO A 68 -7.73 -11.85 -10.69
CA PRO A 68 -7.08 -10.58 -11.04
C PRO A 68 -7.94 -9.34 -10.80
N GLU A 69 -9.21 -9.41 -11.18
CA GLU A 69 -10.24 -8.39 -10.94
C GLU A 69 -10.42 -7.99 -9.45
N ASN A 70 -10.00 -8.82 -8.51
CA ASN A 70 -10.04 -8.51 -7.08
C ASN A 70 -8.86 -7.66 -6.60
N TYR A 71 -7.74 -7.60 -7.33
CA TYR A 71 -6.52 -6.92 -6.88
C TYR A 71 -5.84 -6.00 -7.91
N GLU A 72 -6.28 -5.97 -9.17
CA GLU A 72 -5.68 -5.11 -10.21
C GLU A 72 -5.69 -3.61 -9.85
N ASN A 73 -6.60 -3.16 -8.97
CA ASN A 73 -6.77 -1.76 -8.60
C ASN A 73 -6.61 -1.48 -7.10
N VAL A 74 -5.93 -2.33 -6.32
CA VAL A 74 -5.81 -2.10 -4.86
C VAL A 74 -5.18 -0.74 -4.55
N GLN A 75 -4.21 -0.28 -5.35
CA GLN A 75 -3.62 1.05 -5.20
C GLN A 75 -4.66 2.18 -5.30
N SER A 76 -5.71 2.03 -6.11
CA SER A 76 -6.78 3.04 -6.24
C SER A 76 -7.65 3.19 -4.99
N LEU A 77 -7.59 2.23 -4.06
CA LEU A 77 -8.26 2.35 -2.76
C LEU A 77 -7.57 3.36 -1.83
N LEU A 78 -6.32 3.73 -2.12
CA LEU A 78 -5.50 4.69 -1.37
C LEU A 78 -5.86 6.15 -1.71
N THR A 79 -7.12 6.53 -1.51
CA THR A 79 -7.68 7.81 -2.00
C THR A 79 -7.28 9.07 -1.22
N ASN A 80 -6.78 8.95 0.02
CA ASN A 80 -6.37 10.09 0.86
C ASN A 80 -4.92 10.01 1.34
N CYS A 81 -4.05 9.47 0.49
CA CYS A 81 -2.62 9.39 0.76
C CYS A 81 -1.83 9.35 -0.56
N ILE A 82 -0.54 9.60 -0.46
CA ILE A 82 0.41 9.51 -1.56
C ILE A 82 1.10 8.16 -1.42
N TYR A 83 0.78 7.23 -2.32
CA TYR A 83 1.48 5.95 -2.39
C TYR A 83 2.77 6.10 -3.19
N LEU A 84 3.87 5.58 -2.65
CA LEU A 84 5.17 5.53 -3.32
C LEU A 84 5.58 4.07 -3.53
N GLN A 85 5.86 3.76 -4.78
CA GLN A 85 6.47 2.52 -5.25
C GLN A 85 7.53 2.91 -6.28
N ASP A 86 8.80 2.69 -5.95
CA ASP A 86 9.98 3.08 -6.73
C ASP A 86 9.88 4.51 -7.30
N SER A 87 9.38 5.42 -6.48
CA SER A 87 9.03 6.78 -6.87
C SER A 87 9.29 7.78 -5.74
N GLU A 88 9.39 9.06 -6.11
CA GLU A 88 9.58 10.16 -5.17
C GLU A 88 8.43 11.16 -5.19
N VAL A 89 8.26 11.84 -4.06
CA VAL A 89 7.40 13.02 -3.94
C VAL A 89 8.14 14.15 -3.21
N THR A 90 7.88 15.38 -3.62
CA THR A 90 8.33 16.57 -2.88
C THR A 90 7.15 17.20 -2.15
N VAL A 91 7.23 17.24 -0.82
CA VAL A 91 6.17 17.81 0.04
C VAL A 91 6.81 18.79 1.02
N ARG A 92 6.32 20.04 1.04
CA ARG A 92 6.82 21.10 1.94
C ARG A 92 8.36 21.28 1.90
N GLY A 93 8.97 21.04 0.73
CA GLY A 93 10.43 21.12 0.51
C GLY A 93 11.22 19.87 0.86
N PHE A 94 10.58 18.82 1.39
CA PHE A 94 11.20 17.52 1.64
C PHE A 94 11.02 16.61 0.43
N ARG A 95 12.12 16.04 -0.07
CA ARG A 95 12.10 14.96 -1.07
C ARG A 95 12.04 13.62 -0.35
N ILE A 96 11.03 12.83 -0.66
CA ILE A 96 10.75 11.54 -0.02
C ILE A 96 10.68 10.50 -1.13
N TYR A 97 11.59 9.53 -1.11
CA TYR A 97 11.60 8.39 -2.01
C TYR A 97 11.08 7.16 -1.26
N GLY A 98 10.23 6.37 -1.91
CA GLY A 98 9.69 5.12 -1.37
C GLY A 98 9.89 3.96 -2.34
N SER A 99 10.41 2.86 -1.83
CA SER A 99 10.57 1.58 -2.51
C SER A 99 9.96 0.51 -1.62
N PRO A 100 9.09 -0.37 -2.14
CA PRO A 100 8.68 -1.56 -1.42
C PRO A 100 9.85 -2.53 -1.25
N TRP A 101 9.67 -3.57 -0.42
CA TRP A 101 10.65 -4.61 -0.13
C TRP A 101 10.33 -5.91 -0.85
#